data_AF-A0A2P6NBS4-F1
#
_entry.id   AF-A0A2P6NBS4-F1
#
_cell.length_a   1.000
_cell.length_b   1.000
_cell.length_c   1.000
_cell.angle_alpha   90.00
_cell.angle_beta   90.00
_cell.angle_gamma   90.00
#
_symmetry.space_group_name_H-M   'P 1'
#
loop_
_entity.id
_entity.type
_entity.pdbx_description
1 polymer ?
#
loop_
_entity_poly.entity_id
_entity_poly.type
_entity_poly.pdbx_seq_one_letter_code
_entity_poly.pdbx_strand_id
1 'polypeptide(L)'
;MSLPKVKLVILVGGPSKGTRFRPLSMDTPKPLFPVSDKPLVWHHVSASCASLNGKADLREILLIGFYDGKNPEWSKFISNVEAEFKVPVRYLQEEGRTGTGGGIIRFRNEIQSGSPDYFYVEHCDVVCSFPLADLLQSHQSSGKDITILGKRVPSDQAHRYGCIVVHPESHEVIHYAEKPETFISDIINCGVYLFSTTSFFDLVEKVRQNSKREPGSDPNSFQLEQDLFMPVSHNKAINCFLSQEFWIQLKSAGMVIKCHEHFMRVNAEKLKLAKSGFQVQGNVMVDPTAKIDPSAKLGPNVSIGAGVVIGPGVRISNSIVLDNSEIKERSCILYSVVGWKCTIGKWARLEGVPDFSAQGDDKSNGITILGNGVTVANETVIRASIVLPHKELSGSYADQILL
;
A
#
# COMPACT_ATOMS: atom_id res chain seq x y z
N MET A 1 34.47 -3.73 5.51
CA MET A 1 34.02 -2.68 4.55
C MET A 1 32.91 -1.90 5.22
N SER A 2 32.83 -0.58 5.01
CA SER A 2 31.67 0.20 5.46
C SER A 2 30.42 -0.25 4.71
N LEU A 3 29.27 -0.27 5.39
CA LEU A 3 27.99 -0.55 4.73
C LEU A 3 27.69 0.54 3.69
N PRO A 4 27.06 0.20 2.55
CA PRO A 4 26.62 1.18 1.58
C PRO A 4 25.60 2.12 2.21
N LYS A 5 25.72 3.42 1.94
CA LYS A 5 24.80 4.44 2.40
C LYS A 5 23.59 4.47 1.48
N VAL A 6 22.40 4.35 2.05
CA VAL A 6 21.17 4.33 1.28
C VAL A 6 20.13 5.30 1.82
N LYS A 7 19.26 5.80 0.93
CA LYS A 7 18.01 6.46 1.31
C LYS A 7 16.81 5.68 0.81
N LEU A 8 15.69 5.84 1.48
CA LEU A 8 14.41 5.28 1.03
C LEU A 8 13.48 6.42 0.63
N VAL A 9 12.96 6.37 -0.59
CA VAL A 9 11.95 7.28 -1.09
C VAL A 9 10.64 6.51 -1.22
N ILE A 10 9.57 6.96 -0.55
CA ILE A 10 8.24 6.38 -0.67
C ILE A 10 7.34 7.40 -1.37
N LEU A 11 6.83 7.02 -2.54
CA LEU A 11 5.89 7.83 -3.30
C LEU A 11 4.49 7.64 -2.72
N VAL A 12 4.03 8.60 -1.93
CA VAL A 12 2.74 8.54 -1.23
C VAL A 12 1.59 9.12 -2.06
N GLY A 13 1.90 9.78 -3.18
CA GLY A 13 0.89 10.34 -4.10
C GLY A 13 0.18 11.54 -3.50
N GLY A 14 -1.13 11.68 -3.71
CA GLY A 14 -1.89 12.81 -3.18
C GLY A 14 -3.40 12.59 -3.25
N PRO A 15 -4.23 13.57 -2.85
CA PRO A 15 -5.66 13.38 -2.61
C PRO A 15 -6.48 12.99 -3.87
N SER A 16 -5.96 13.27 -5.06
CA SER A 16 -6.55 12.84 -6.34
C SER A 16 -6.16 11.40 -6.72
N LYS A 17 -5.16 10.81 -6.05
CA LYS A 17 -4.79 9.39 -6.12
C LYS A 17 -5.48 8.64 -4.99
N GLY A 18 -6.08 7.49 -5.29
CA GLY A 18 -6.86 6.72 -4.30
C GLY A 18 -8.37 7.04 -4.27
N THR A 19 -8.93 7.69 -5.29
CA THR A 19 -10.39 7.87 -5.42
C THR A 19 -11.18 6.54 -5.39
N ARG A 20 -10.56 5.44 -5.82
CA ARG A 20 -11.10 4.07 -5.74
C ARG A 20 -10.99 3.43 -4.36
N PHE A 21 -10.24 4.07 -3.46
CA PHE A 21 -10.14 3.72 -2.05
C PHE A 21 -11.23 4.42 -1.22
N ARG A 22 -11.98 5.35 -1.81
CA ARG A 22 -13.17 5.93 -1.17
C ARG A 22 -14.25 4.84 -0.98
N PRO A 23 -15.02 4.87 0.13
CA PRO A 23 -15.13 5.96 1.11
C PRO A 23 -14.00 6.00 2.16
N LEU A 24 -13.14 4.98 2.25
CA LEU A 24 -12.15 4.85 3.32
C LEU A 24 -11.09 5.96 3.32
N SER A 25 -10.78 6.55 2.16
CA SER A 25 -9.86 7.69 2.05
C SER A 25 -10.56 9.06 1.93
N MET A 26 -11.80 9.20 2.41
CA MET A 26 -12.47 10.52 2.43
C MET A 26 -12.00 11.37 3.60
N ASP A 27 -11.88 10.78 4.79
CA ASP A 27 -11.49 11.48 6.01
C ASP A 27 -9.98 11.40 6.30
N THR A 28 -9.33 10.32 5.87
CA THR A 28 -7.89 10.05 6.12
C THR A 28 -7.15 9.83 4.79
N PRO A 29 -5.94 10.37 4.61
CA PRO A 29 -5.11 10.03 3.45
C PRO A 29 -4.93 8.51 3.32
N LYS A 30 -5.09 7.96 2.11
CA LYS A 30 -4.89 6.51 1.86
C LYS A 30 -3.57 5.97 2.43
N PRO A 31 -2.41 6.64 2.28
CA PRO A 31 -1.15 6.18 2.88
C PRO A 31 -1.21 6.03 4.41
N LEU A 32 -2.06 6.82 5.06
CA LEU A 32 -2.26 6.82 6.51
C LEU A 32 -3.42 5.90 6.95
N PHE A 33 -4.14 5.29 6.02
CA PHE A 33 -5.23 4.37 6.35
C PHE A 33 -4.69 3.17 7.13
N PRO A 34 -5.29 2.82 8.29
CA PRO A 34 -4.82 1.72 9.12
C PRO A 34 -5.18 0.38 8.50
N VAL A 35 -4.16 -0.45 8.25
CA VAL A 35 -4.31 -1.86 7.86
C VAL A 35 -3.52 -2.68 8.86
N SER A 36 -4.16 -3.58 9.58
CA SER A 36 -3.47 -4.33 10.65
C SER A 36 -2.90 -3.36 11.71
N ASP A 37 -3.78 -2.51 12.28
CA ASP A 37 -3.50 -1.47 13.30
C ASP A 37 -2.53 -0.35 12.91
N LYS A 38 -1.70 -0.57 11.90
CA LYS A 38 -0.68 0.39 11.45
C LYS A 38 -1.09 1.07 10.14
N PRO A 39 -0.71 2.35 9.95
CA PRO A 39 -0.82 3.02 8.65
C PRO A 39 -0.17 2.23 7.51
N LEU A 40 -0.70 2.31 6.29
CA LEU A 40 -0.13 1.61 5.14
C LEU A 40 1.38 1.90 4.95
N VAL A 41 1.79 3.18 5.02
CA VAL A 41 3.20 3.60 4.89
C VAL A 41 4.08 3.02 6.01
N TRP A 42 3.53 2.75 7.20
CA TRP A 42 4.31 2.14 8.28
C TRP A 42 4.83 0.76 7.87
N HIS A 43 4.04 -0.03 7.13
CA HIS A 43 4.46 -1.37 6.70
C HIS A 43 5.63 -1.34 5.73
N HIS A 44 5.68 -0.34 4.85
CA HIS A 44 6.84 -0.08 3.99
C HIS A 44 8.07 0.19 4.84
N VAL A 45 8.00 1.17 5.75
CA VAL A 45 9.13 1.53 6.61
C VAL A 45 9.59 0.34 7.46
N SER A 46 8.66 -0.37 8.09
CA SER A 46 8.97 -1.53 8.93
C SER A 46 9.68 -2.63 8.15
N ALA A 47 9.18 -2.99 6.96
CA ALA A 47 9.77 -4.04 6.13
C ALA A 47 11.15 -3.61 5.58
N SER A 48 11.27 -2.36 5.13
CA SER A 48 12.51 -1.82 4.57
C SER A 48 13.61 -1.68 5.63
N CYS A 49 13.28 -1.20 6.84
CA CYS A 49 14.21 -1.20 7.97
C CYS A 49 14.64 -2.62 8.37
N ALA A 50 13.69 -3.57 8.43
CA ALA A 50 14.02 -4.95 8.76
C ALA A 50 14.91 -5.61 7.70
N SER A 51 14.61 -5.39 6.41
CA SER A 51 15.37 -5.94 5.28
C SER A 51 16.80 -5.40 5.25
N LEU A 52 16.98 -4.09 5.45
CA LEU A 52 18.29 -3.44 5.34
C LEU A 52 19.17 -3.57 6.60
N ASN A 53 18.63 -4.05 7.71
CA ASN A 53 19.35 -4.14 8.98
C ASN A 53 20.65 -4.95 8.85
N GLY A 54 21.79 -4.31 9.11
CA GLY A 54 23.13 -4.92 8.97
C GLY A 54 23.60 -5.15 7.53
N LYS A 55 22.82 -4.73 6.52
CA LYS A 55 23.13 -4.88 5.09
C LYS A 55 23.42 -3.55 4.41
N ALA A 56 22.75 -2.48 4.85
CA ALA A 56 22.98 -1.12 4.40
C ALA A 56 22.81 -0.14 5.57
N ASP A 57 23.33 1.05 5.38
CA ASP A 57 23.21 2.16 6.30
C ASP A 57 22.10 3.10 5.80
N LEU A 58 20.87 2.86 6.26
CA LEU A 58 19.69 3.66 5.91
C LEU A 58 19.74 5.02 6.60
N ARG A 59 20.07 6.06 5.82
CA ARG A 59 20.34 7.40 6.34
C ARG A 59 19.09 8.25 6.58
N GLU A 60 18.07 8.08 5.74
CA GLU A 60 16.89 8.93 5.74
C GLU A 60 15.75 8.26 4.95
N ILE A 61 14.51 8.51 5.38
CA ILE A 61 13.30 8.15 4.65
C ILE A 61 12.61 9.43 4.17
N LEU A 62 12.33 9.50 2.87
CA LEU A 62 11.68 10.63 2.22
C LEU A 62 10.31 10.21 1.71
N LEU A 63 9.26 10.80 2.26
CA LEU A 63 7.89 10.63 1.78
C LEU A 63 7.60 11.72 0.76
N ILE A 64 7.34 11.37 -0.49
CA ILE A 64 7.10 12.34 -1.57
C ILE A 64 5.64 12.26 -2.03
N GLY A 65 4.94 13.37 -1.98
CA GLY A 65 3.55 13.46 -2.43
C GLY A 65 2.98 14.87 -2.35
N PHE A 66 1.73 15.04 -2.78
CA PHE A 66 1.01 16.32 -2.85
C PHE A 66 -0.23 16.37 -1.94
N TYR A 67 -0.21 15.65 -0.81
CA TYR A 67 -1.10 15.96 0.32
C TYR A 67 -0.67 17.28 0.98
N ASP A 68 -1.59 17.92 1.69
CA ASP A 68 -1.27 19.05 2.54
C ASP A 68 -0.30 18.63 3.64
N GLY A 69 0.96 19.08 3.54
CA GLY A 69 2.01 18.79 4.51
C GLY A 69 1.77 19.42 5.88
N LYS A 70 0.80 20.33 6.01
CA LYS A 70 0.36 20.89 7.29
C LYS A 70 -0.65 20.01 8.02
N ASN A 71 -1.13 18.92 7.39
CA ASN A 71 -2.02 17.98 8.06
C ASN A 71 -1.28 17.37 9.28
N PRO A 72 -1.80 17.54 10.51
CA PRO A 72 -1.16 17.04 11.73
C PRO A 72 -1.03 15.51 11.79
N GLU A 73 -1.79 14.77 10.98
CA GLU A 73 -1.64 13.31 10.88
C GLU A 73 -0.27 12.91 10.33
N TRP A 74 0.27 13.67 9.37
CA TRP A 74 1.61 13.41 8.82
C TRP A 74 2.70 13.68 9.86
N SER A 75 2.63 14.79 10.58
CA SER A 75 3.63 15.10 11.61
C SER A 75 3.60 14.10 12.77
N LYS A 76 2.40 13.67 13.18
CA LYS A 76 2.22 12.59 14.16
C LYS A 76 2.80 11.27 13.66
N PHE A 77 2.50 10.89 12.41
CA PHE A 77 3.03 9.68 11.79
C PHE A 77 4.57 9.70 11.76
N ILE A 78 5.17 10.77 11.24
CA ILE A 78 6.62 10.96 11.15
C ILE A 78 7.27 10.82 12.52
N SER A 79 6.75 11.53 13.53
CA SER A 79 7.30 11.50 14.89
C SER A 79 7.28 10.08 15.48
N ASN A 80 6.20 9.33 15.26
CA ASN A 80 6.08 7.95 15.73
C ASN A 80 7.08 7.02 15.03
N VAL A 81 7.24 7.16 13.70
CA VAL A 81 8.16 6.34 12.91
C VAL A 81 9.62 6.64 13.28
N GLU A 82 10.00 7.90 13.42
CA GLU A 82 11.35 8.29 13.87
C GLU A 82 11.65 7.72 15.27
N ALA A 83 10.67 7.79 16.18
CA ALA A 83 10.81 7.25 17.52
C ALA A 83 10.96 5.72 17.53
N GLU A 84 10.24 5.01 16.67
CA GLU A 84 10.23 3.55 16.60
C GLU A 84 11.48 3.00 15.88
N PHE A 85 11.79 3.49 14.68
CA PHE A 85 12.84 2.95 13.82
C PHE A 85 14.19 3.64 13.96
N LYS A 86 14.26 4.79 14.66
CA LYS A 86 15.48 5.58 14.86
C LYS A 86 16.13 6.05 13.55
N VAL A 87 15.33 6.25 12.51
CA VAL A 87 15.75 6.78 11.20
C VAL A 87 15.05 8.12 10.97
N PRO A 88 15.74 9.18 10.52
CA PRO A 88 15.11 10.45 10.16
C PRO A 88 14.07 10.29 9.06
N VAL A 89 12.92 10.96 9.19
CA VAL A 89 11.83 10.91 8.21
C VAL A 89 11.37 12.31 7.84
N ARG A 90 11.28 12.60 6.55
CA ARG A 90 10.78 13.88 6.04
C ARG A 90 9.69 13.70 5.00
N TYR A 91 8.67 14.55 5.09
CA TYR A 91 7.67 14.72 4.04
C TYR A 91 8.07 15.85 3.10
N LEU A 92 8.17 15.54 1.81
CA LEU A 92 8.49 16.48 0.75
C LEU A 92 7.24 16.71 -0.10
N GLN A 93 6.64 17.88 0.07
CA GLN A 93 5.37 18.23 -0.57
C GLN A 93 5.58 18.70 -2.02
N GLU A 94 5.01 17.96 -2.97
CA GLU A 94 4.85 18.39 -4.35
C GLU A 94 3.74 19.44 -4.51
N GLU A 95 3.91 20.36 -5.46
CA GLU A 95 2.91 21.40 -5.78
C GLU A 95 1.67 20.84 -6.50
N GLY A 96 1.77 19.64 -7.07
CA GLY A 96 0.73 19.00 -7.84
C GLY A 96 1.13 17.63 -8.37
N ARG A 97 0.42 17.14 -9.39
CA ARG A 97 0.65 15.81 -9.96
C ARG A 97 1.76 15.86 -11.02
N THR A 98 3.01 15.64 -10.61
CA THR A 98 4.18 15.69 -11.51
C THR A 98 4.63 14.32 -12.07
N GLY A 99 3.81 13.28 -11.95
CA GLY A 99 4.14 11.92 -12.41
C GLY A 99 4.91 11.11 -11.36
N THR A 100 5.30 9.87 -11.69
CA THR A 100 5.99 8.94 -10.76
C THR A 100 7.46 9.32 -10.51
N GLY A 101 8.07 10.16 -11.36
CA GLY A 101 9.43 10.63 -11.19
C GLY A 101 9.58 12.15 -11.03
N GLY A 102 8.53 12.95 -11.21
CA GLY A 102 8.62 14.40 -11.11
C GLY A 102 9.07 14.87 -9.73
N GLY A 103 8.47 14.34 -8.65
CA GLY A 103 8.90 14.62 -7.27
C GLY A 103 10.35 14.21 -6.99
N ILE A 104 10.80 13.05 -7.51
CA ILE A 104 12.19 12.57 -7.37
C ILE A 104 13.17 13.58 -7.99
N ILE A 105 12.84 14.10 -9.17
CA ILE A 105 13.70 15.07 -9.86
C ILE A 105 13.68 16.42 -9.16
N ARG A 106 12.50 16.86 -8.70
CA ARG A 106 12.31 18.13 -7.98
C ARG A 106 13.09 18.18 -6.67
N PHE A 107 13.18 17.06 -5.97
CA PHE A 107 13.86 16.91 -4.68
C PHE A 107 15.23 16.22 -4.81
N ARG A 108 15.90 16.40 -5.96
CA ARG A 108 17.24 15.85 -6.22
C ARG A 108 18.25 16.19 -5.12
N ASN A 109 18.22 17.42 -4.61
CA ASN A 109 19.20 17.88 -3.62
C ASN A 109 19.00 17.19 -2.28
N GLU A 110 17.74 16.99 -1.87
CA GLU A 110 17.36 16.25 -0.67
C GLU A 110 17.77 14.79 -0.79
N ILE A 111 17.53 14.15 -1.95
CA ILE A 111 17.93 12.75 -2.21
C ILE A 111 19.46 12.62 -2.20
N GLN A 112 20.19 13.52 -2.85
CA GLN A 112 21.66 13.49 -2.94
C GLN A 112 22.38 13.93 -1.65
N SER A 113 21.68 14.63 -0.74
CA SER A 113 22.26 15.13 0.50
C SER A 113 22.84 14.00 1.36
N GLY A 114 24.04 14.18 1.89
CA GLY A 114 24.77 13.14 2.64
C GLY A 114 25.47 12.10 1.75
N SER A 115 25.46 12.29 0.44
CA SER A 115 26.12 11.45 -0.57
C SER A 115 25.81 9.95 -0.40
N PRO A 116 24.53 9.55 -0.49
CA PRO A 116 24.18 8.14 -0.49
C PRO A 116 24.68 7.45 -1.77
N ASP A 117 25.15 6.22 -1.64
CA ASP A 117 25.57 5.41 -2.78
C ASP A 117 24.37 5.05 -3.67
N TYR A 118 23.25 4.72 -3.01
CA TYR A 118 22.01 4.31 -3.66
C TYR A 118 20.78 4.95 -3.00
N PHE A 119 19.66 4.99 -3.72
CA PHE A 119 18.36 5.26 -3.12
C PHE A 119 17.30 4.30 -3.66
N TYR A 120 16.44 3.83 -2.75
CA TYR A 120 15.28 3.04 -3.08
C TYR A 120 14.10 3.94 -3.40
N VAL A 121 13.23 3.48 -4.28
CA VAL A 121 11.93 4.10 -4.55
C VAL A 121 10.84 3.04 -4.45
N GLU A 122 9.81 3.32 -3.66
CA GLU A 122 8.67 2.44 -3.45
C GLU A 122 7.36 3.18 -3.73
N HIS A 123 6.45 2.55 -4.48
CA HIS A 123 5.06 3.00 -4.58
C HIS A 123 4.29 2.61 -3.33
N CYS A 124 3.68 3.58 -2.63
CA CYS A 124 2.94 3.34 -1.39
C CYS A 124 1.69 2.46 -1.54
N ASP A 125 1.23 2.18 -2.77
CA ASP A 125 0.11 1.28 -3.02
C ASP A 125 0.53 -0.18 -3.28
N VAL A 126 1.80 -0.51 -3.06
CA VAL A 126 2.34 -1.88 -3.16
C VAL A 126 2.37 -2.53 -1.79
N VAL A 127 1.95 -3.78 -1.70
CA VAL A 127 2.09 -4.60 -0.50
C VAL A 127 2.88 -5.85 -0.85
N CYS A 128 4.09 -5.96 -0.30
CA CYS A 128 4.98 -7.11 -0.43
C CYS A 128 5.92 -7.22 0.80
N SER A 129 6.87 -8.15 0.75
CA SER A 129 7.89 -8.32 1.80
C SER A 129 9.03 -7.31 1.74
N PHE A 130 9.11 -6.49 0.68
CA PHE A 130 10.20 -5.53 0.41
C PHE A 130 11.61 -6.15 0.60
N PRO A 131 12.04 -7.08 -0.29
CA PRO A 131 13.34 -7.75 -0.19
C PRO A 131 14.50 -6.83 -0.61
N LEU A 132 14.66 -5.69 0.07
CA LEU A 132 15.58 -4.62 -0.31
C LEU A 132 17.05 -5.01 -0.21
N ALA A 133 17.41 -5.89 0.74
CA ALA A 133 18.78 -6.41 0.84
C ALA A 133 19.15 -7.29 -0.36
N ASP A 134 18.25 -8.15 -0.81
CA ASP A 134 18.48 -9.00 -2.00
C ASP A 134 18.50 -8.15 -3.27
N LEU A 135 17.62 -7.14 -3.33
CA LEU A 135 17.61 -6.14 -4.40
C LEU A 135 18.95 -5.38 -4.46
N LEU A 136 19.53 -5.01 -3.31
CA LEU A 136 20.85 -4.37 -3.21
C LEU A 136 21.95 -5.26 -3.75
N GLN A 137 21.98 -6.53 -3.29
CA GLN A 137 22.98 -7.49 -3.71
C GLN A 137 22.91 -7.73 -5.22
N SER A 138 21.70 -7.87 -5.77
CA SER A 138 21.46 -8.03 -7.19
C SER A 138 21.93 -6.79 -7.97
N HIS A 139 21.59 -5.59 -7.49
CA HIS A 139 22.02 -4.33 -8.11
C HIS A 139 23.56 -4.21 -8.17
N GLN A 140 24.23 -4.41 -7.05
CA GLN A 140 25.70 -4.37 -6.96
C GLN A 140 26.36 -5.42 -7.87
N SER A 141 25.81 -6.63 -7.93
CA SER A 141 26.35 -7.71 -8.79
C SER A 141 26.14 -7.43 -10.28
N SER A 142 25.06 -6.74 -10.63
CA SER A 142 24.70 -6.44 -12.02
C SER A 142 25.54 -5.32 -12.65
N GLY A 143 26.07 -4.40 -11.82
CA GLY A 143 26.76 -3.20 -12.29
C GLY A 143 25.88 -2.23 -13.09
N LYS A 144 24.55 -2.35 -12.98
CA LYS A 144 23.58 -1.52 -13.70
C LYS A 144 23.18 -0.28 -12.90
N ASP A 145 22.70 0.76 -13.58
CA ASP A 145 22.27 2.01 -12.95
C ASP A 145 20.92 1.89 -12.23
N ILE A 146 20.09 0.96 -12.69
CA ILE A 146 18.73 0.73 -12.21
C ILE A 146 18.52 -0.75 -11.92
N THR A 147 17.85 -1.08 -10.82
CA THR A 147 17.28 -2.42 -10.62
C THR A 147 15.80 -2.32 -10.28
N ILE A 148 14.97 -3.05 -11.03
CA ILE A 148 13.51 -3.10 -10.85
C ILE A 148 13.14 -4.42 -10.18
N LEU A 149 12.29 -4.37 -9.15
CA LEU A 149 11.65 -5.56 -8.61
C LEU A 149 10.61 -6.07 -9.62
N GLY A 150 10.84 -7.26 -10.16
CA GLY A 150 9.94 -7.96 -11.07
C GLY A 150 9.21 -9.12 -10.39
N LYS A 151 8.04 -9.48 -10.92
CA LYS A 151 7.33 -10.70 -10.51
C LYS A 151 6.62 -11.35 -11.69
N ARG A 152 6.60 -12.69 -11.74
CA ARG A 152 5.75 -13.44 -12.68
C ARG A 152 4.29 -13.45 -12.22
N VAL A 153 3.38 -13.14 -13.14
CA VAL A 153 1.93 -13.23 -12.95
C VAL A 153 1.30 -14.07 -14.07
N PRO A 154 0.08 -14.59 -13.88
CA PRO A 154 -0.67 -15.21 -14.97
C PRO A 154 -0.74 -14.31 -16.20
N SER A 155 -0.58 -14.89 -17.39
CA SER A 155 -0.45 -14.14 -18.65
C SER A 155 -1.68 -13.29 -18.98
N ASP A 156 -2.87 -13.72 -18.56
CA ASP A 156 -4.14 -13.00 -18.67
C ASP A 156 -4.23 -11.76 -17.76
N GLN A 157 -3.33 -11.60 -16.79
CA GLN A 157 -3.27 -10.46 -15.87
C GLN A 157 -2.17 -9.45 -16.21
N ALA A 158 -1.15 -9.86 -16.98
CA ALA A 158 0.06 -9.07 -17.21
C ALA A 158 -0.20 -7.68 -17.84
N HIS A 159 -1.15 -7.60 -18.79
CA HIS A 159 -1.52 -6.37 -19.51
C HIS A 159 -1.96 -5.20 -18.60
N ARG A 160 -2.29 -5.46 -17.32
CA ARG A 160 -2.72 -4.44 -16.35
C ARG A 160 -1.55 -3.65 -15.75
N TYR A 161 -0.32 -4.08 -16.00
CA TYR A 161 0.91 -3.56 -15.40
C TYR A 161 1.96 -3.23 -16.47
N GLY A 162 3.08 -2.64 -16.05
CA GLY A 162 4.26 -2.55 -16.90
C GLY A 162 4.91 -3.93 -17.05
N CYS A 163 5.06 -4.39 -18.29
CA CYS A 163 5.66 -5.68 -18.63
C CYS A 163 7.15 -5.52 -18.90
N ILE A 164 7.94 -6.47 -18.38
CA ILE A 164 9.40 -6.47 -18.44
C ILE A 164 9.85 -7.72 -19.22
N VAL A 165 10.60 -7.52 -20.30
CA VAL A 165 11.32 -8.61 -20.99
C VAL A 165 12.75 -8.62 -20.50
N VAL A 166 13.23 -9.77 -20.01
CA VAL A 166 14.57 -9.91 -19.44
C VAL A 166 15.41 -10.90 -20.24
N HIS A 167 16.72 -10.67 -20.29
CA HIS A 167 17.67 -11.66 -20.79
C HIS A 167 17.71 -12.86 -19.82
N PRO A 168 17.58 -14.11 -20.31
CA PRO A 168 17.42 -15.29 -19.44
C PRO A 168 18.56 -15.52 -18.45
N GLU A 169 19.79 -15.15 -18.82
CA GLU A 169 20.99 -15.43 -18.02
C GLU A 169 21.45 -14.24 -17.16
N SER A 170 21.39 -13.03 -17.71
CA SER A 170 21.96 -11.84 -17.07
C SER A 170 20.92 -11.02 -16.30
N HIS A 171 19.63 -11.36 -16.46
CA HIS A 171 18.50 -10.61 -15.91
C HIS A 171 18.42 -9.13 -16.33
N GLU A 172 19.20 -8.74 -17.34
CA GLU A 172 19.15 -7.43 -17.97
C GLU A 172 17.78 -7.22 -18.63
N VAL A 173 17.17 -6.05 -18.43
CA VAL A 173 15.92 -5.69 -19.10
C VAL A 173 16.22 -5.34 -20.56
N ILE A 174 15.68 -6.13 -21.48
CA ILE A 174 15.82 -5.94 -22.93
C ILE A 174 14.73 -5.00 -23.46
N HIS A 175 13.54 -5.07 -22.88
CA HIS A 175 12.40 -4.28 -23.29
C HIS A 175 11.45 -4.03 -22.12
N TYR A 176 10.89 -2.83 -22.08
CA TYR A 176 9.84 -2.44 -21.14
C TYR A 176 8.63 -1.93 -21.92
N ALA A 177 7.44 -2.36 -21.53
CA ALA A 177 6.19 -1.88 -22.11
C ALA A 177 5.17 -1.56 -21.01
N GLU A 178 4.70 -0.31 -20.95
CA GLU A 178 3.69 0.11 -19.97
C GLU A 178 2.29 -0.32 -20.44
N LYS A 179 1.65 -1.25 -19.70
CA LYS A 179 0.27 -1.72 -19.93
C LYS A 179 -0.02 -2.04 -21.40
N PRO A 180 0.72 -2.99 -21.99
CA PRO A 180 0.58 -3.29 -23.40
C PRO A 180 -0.80 -3.88 -23.70
N GLU A 181 -1.37 -3.51 -24.85
CA GLU A 181 -2.65 -4.06 -25.33
C GLU A 181 -2.54 -5.55 -25.69
N THR A 182 -1.34 -5.99 -26.09
CA THR A 182 -1.02 -7.38 -26.43
C THR A 182 -0.09 -7.99 -25.39
N PHE A 183 -0.08 -9.32 -25.31
CA PHE A 183 0.82 -10.03 -24.42
C PHE A 183 2.28 -9.86 -24.88
N ILE A 184 3.14 -9.36 -23.98
CA ILE A 184 4.57 -9.17 -24.22
C ILE A 184 5.41 -10.04 -23.29
N SER A 185 5.07 -10.06 -22.00
CA SER A 185 5.78 -10.80 -20.96
C SER A 185 4.84 -11.06 -19.78
N ASP A 186 5.09 -12.14 -19.03
CA ASP A 186 4.43 -12.46 -17.77
C ASP A 186 5.16 -11.84 -16.55
N ILE A 187 6.32 -11.22 -16.76
CA ILE A 187 7.06 -10.50 -15.71
C ILE A 187 6.57 -9.05 -15.67
N ILE A 188 6.08 -8.62 -14.50
CA ILE A 188 5.56 -7.28 -14.28
C ILE A 188 6.45 -6.43 -13.37
N ASN A 189 6.39 -5.12 -13.58
CA ASN A 189 6.95 -4.12 -12.68
C ASN A 189 6.17 -4.06 -11.36
N CYS A 190 6.88 -4.28 -10.25
CA CYS A 190 6.29 -4.32 -8.92
C CYS A 190 6.23 -2.96 -8.20
N GLY A 191 6.72 -1.87 -8.80
CA GLY A 191 6.72 -0.54 -8.18
C GLY A 191 7.74 -0.35 -7.05
N VAL A 192 8.82 -1.15 -7.07
CA VAL A 192 9.95 -1.06 -6.14
C VAL A 192 11.23 -1.04 -6.96
N TYR A 193 12.07 -0.04 -6.70
CA TYR A 193 13.25 0.25 -7.52
C TYR A 193 14.46 0.55 -6.64
N LEU A 194 15.65 0.27 -7.15
CA LEU A 194 16.92 0.70 -6.59
C LEU A 194 17.73 1.42 -7.67
N PHE A 195 18.23 2.61 -7.32
CA PHE A 195 18.97 3.47 -8.22
C PHE A 195 20.36 3.76 -7.65
N SER A 196 21.37 3.73 -8.52
CA SER A 196 22.67 4.35 -8.25
C SER A 196 22.52 5.87 -8.27
N THR A 197 22.81 6.53 -7.14
CA THR A 197 22.43 7.94 -6.92
C THR A 197 22.98 8.87 -8.00
N THR A 198 24.28 8.79 -8.30
CA THR A 198 24.92 9.68 -9.26
C THR A 198 24.45 9.42 -10.68
N SER A 199 24.51 8.16 -11.14
CA SER A 199 24.22 7.81 -12.52
C SER A 199 22.74 7.96 -12.87
N PHE A 200 21.82 7.80 -11.91
CA PHE A 200 20.40 8.04 -12.13
C PHE A 200 20.11 9.46 -12.61
N PHE A 201 20.62 10.48 -11.93
CA PHE A 201 20.33 11.87 -12.31
C PHE A 201 20.99 12.24 -13.65
N ASP A 202 22.19 11.73 -13.91
CA ASP A 202 22.84 11.89 -15.23
C ASP A 202 22.03 11.25 -16.35
N LEU A 203 21.44 10.08 -16.09
CA LEU A 203 20.59 9.37 -17.04
C LEU A 203 19.29 10.15 -17.31
N VAL A 204 18.64 10.69 -16.27
CA VAL A 204 17.44 11.52 -16.39
C VAL A 204 17.72 12.75 -17.26
N GLU A 205 18.82 13.46 -17.05
CA GLU A 205 19.18 14.64 -17.85
C GLU A 205 19.41 14.27 -19.33
N LYS A 206 20.11 13.16 -19.60
CA LYS A 206 20.31 12.66 -20.97
C LYS A 206 18.99 12.33 -21.66
N VAL A 207 18.07 11.66 -20.96
CA VAL A 207 16.77 11.30 -21.55
C VAL A 207 15.92 12.54 -21.80
N ARG A 208 15.91 13.51 -20.87
CA ARG A 208 15.20 14.78 -21.05
C ARG A 208 15.70 15.56 -22.26
N GLN A 209 17.01 15.61 -22.49
CA GLN A 209 17.61 16.27 -23.65
C GLN A 209 17.22 15.61 -24.98
N ASN A 210 17.07 14.28 -24.99
CA ASN A 210 16.70 13.51 -26.18
C ASN A 210 15.18 13.41 -26.40
N SER A 211 14.38 13.72 -25.37
CA SER A 211 12.92 13.64 -25.44
C SER A 211 12.32 14.82 -26.21
N LYS A 212 11.57 14.53 -27.27
CA LYS A 212 10.65 15.51 -27.88
C LYS A 212 9.37 15.54 -27.04
N ARG A 213 9.29 16.49 -26.11
CA ARG A 213 8.07 16.69 -25.33
C ARG A 213 6.91 17.08 -26.24
N GLU A 214 5.74 16.49 -25.98
CA GLU A 214 4.52 16.88 -26.68
C GLU A 214 4.16 18.34 -26.36
N PRO A 215 3.73 19.14 -27.36
CA PRO A 215 3.25 20.49 -27.13
C PRO A 215 2.11 20.50 -26.09
N GLY A 216 2.27 21.27 -25.01
CA GLY A 216 1.28 21.37 -23.93
C GLY A 216 1.46 20.38 -22.77
N SER A 217 2.46 19.51 -22.81
CA SER A 217 2.83 18.68 -21.65
C SER A 217 3.38 19.55 -20.51
N ASP A 218 3.01 19.21 -19.27
CA ASP A 218 3.54 19.90 -18.08
C ASP A 218 5.06 19.69 -18.01
N PRO A 219 5.86 20.77 -18.02
CA PRO A 219 7.32 20.65 -18.00
C PRO A 219 7.86 19.99 -16.73
N ASN A 220 7.07 19.93 -15.66
CA ASN A 220 7.43 19.25 -14.42
C ASN A 220 7.00 17.78 -14.41
N SER A 221 6.15 17.35 -15.34
CA SER A 221 5.72 15.95 -15.43
C SER A 221 6.87 15.05 -15.87
N PHE A 222 7.05 13.94 -15.16
CA PHE A 222 7.95 12.86 -15.49
C PHE A 222 7.45 11.54 -14.91
N GLN A 223 7.25 10.53 -15.76
CA GLN A 223 6.85 9.18 -15.38
C GLN A 223 8.04 8.23 -15.54
N LEU A 224 8.48 7.58 -14.47
CA LEU A 224 9.63 6.66 -14.52
C LEU A 224 9.43 5.58 -15.58
N GLU A 225 8.22 5.03 -15.70
CA GLU A 225 7.91 3.93 -16.60
C GLU A 225 8.04 4.33 -18.07
N GLN A 226 7.43 5.45 -18.47
CA GLN A 226 7.37 5.90 -19.86
C GLN A 226 8.57 6.77 -20.26
N ASP A 227 8.98 7.70 -19.37
CA ASP A 227 9.99 8.71 -19.66
C ASP A 227 11.41 8.26 -19.29
N LEU A 228 11.59 7.15 -18.55
CA LEU A 228 12.92 6.63 -18.21
C LEU A 228 13.10 5.18 -18.64
N PHE A 229 12.31 4.24 -18.09
CA PHE A 229 12.54 2.80 -18.28
C PHE A 229 12.40 2.37 -19.73
N MET A 230 11.35 2.83 -20.43
CA MET A 230 11.17 2.55 -21.85
C MET A 230 12.41 2.99 -22.68
N PRO A 231 12.85 4.27 -22.66
CA PRO A 231 14.04 4.71 -23.40
C PRO A 231 15.34 4.00 -23.03
N VAL A 232 15.58 3.73 -21.75
CA VAL A 232 16.89 3.25 -21.28
C VAL A 232 17.00 1.72 -21.23
N SER A 233 15.88 1.00 -21.41
CA SER A 233 15.87 -0.46 -21.54
C SER A 233 16.78 -0.94 -22.69
N HIS A 234 16.79 -0.22 -23.82
CA HIS A 234 17.66 -0.53 -24.96
C HIS A 234 19.16 -0.26 -24.71
N ASN A 235 19.50 0.56 -23.71
CA ASN A 235 20.86 0.95 -23.38
C ASN A 235 21.51 0.06 -22.31
N LYS A 236 20.90 -1.10 -22.01
CA LYS A 236 21.41 -2.07 -21.03
C LYS A 236 21.60 -1.49 -19.63
N ALA A 237 20.86 -0.43 -19.26
CA ALA A 237 21.03 0.30 -18.01
C ALA A 237 20.24 -0.29 -16.83
N ILE A 238 19.39 -1.30 -17.08
CA ILE A 238 18.43 -1.82 -16.12
C ILE A 238 18.63 -3.31 -15.90
N ASN A 239 18.69 -3.71 -14.62
CA ASN A 239 18.58 -5.09 -14.17
C ASN A 239 17.17 -5.36 -13.60
N CYS A 240 16.70 -6.61 -13.70
CA CYS A 240 15.44 -7.04 -13.10
C CYS A 240 15.70 -8.08 -12.01
N PHE A 241 15.34 -7.77 -10.77
CA PHE A 241 15.37 -8.75 -9.69
C PHE A 241 14.01 -9.45 -9.61
N LEU A 242 13.96 -10.73 -10.00
CA LEU A 242 12.72 -11.50 -10.03
C LEU A 242 12.40 -12.09 -8.65
N SER A 243 11.33 -11.60 -8.03
CA SER A 243 10.85 -12.10 -6.74
C SER A 243 9.77 -13.17 -6.90
N GLN A 244 9.82 -14.17 -6.01
CA GLN A 244 8.79 -15.19 -5.84
C GLN A 244 7.87 -14.89 -4.64
N GLU A 245 8.17 -13.83 -3.89
CA GLU A 245 7.46 -13.46 -2.67
C GLU A 245 6.06 -12.91 -2.95
N PHE A 246 5.23 -12.83 -1.92
CA PHE A 246 3.91 -12.21 -2.00
C PHE A 246 4.00 -10.77 -2.52
N TRP A 247 3.09 -10.40 -3.42
CA TRP A 247 2.96 -9.05 -3.96
C TRP A 247 1.52 -8.80 -4.37
N ILE A 248 1.03 -7.60 -4.07
CA ILE A 248 -0.31 -7.13 -4.46
C ILE A 248 -0.32 -5.61 -4.54
N GLN A 249 -1.21 -5.05 -5.37
CA GLN A 249 -1.50 -3.61 -5.39
C GLN A 249 -2.78 -3.29 -4.62
N LEU A 250 -2.68 -2.41 -3.63
CA LEU A 250 -3.80 -1.88 -2.85
C LEU A 250 -4.39 -0.65 -3.54
N LYS A 251 -4.96 -0.79 -4.74
CA LYS A 251 -5.54 0.35 -5.50
C LYS A 251 -6.97 0.70 -5.09
N SER A 252 -7.80 -0.30 -4.79
CA SER A 252 -9.19 -0.15 -4.37
C SER A 252 -9.38 -0.52 -2.90
N ALA A 253 -10.46 -0.05 -2.30
CA ALA A 253 -10.83 -0.41 -0.94
C ALA A 253 -11.11 -1.93 -0.82
N GLY A 254 -11.64 -2.56 -1.87
CA GLY A 254 -11.87 -4.01 -1.94
C GLY A 254 -10.65 -4.88 -1.65
N MET A 255 -9.44 -4.40 -1.97
CA MET A 255 -8.20 -5.16 -1.77
C MET A 255 -7.67 -5.09 -0.34
N VAL A 256 -8.24 -4.23 0.52
CA VAL A 256 -7.71 -3.99 1.86
C VAL A 256 -7.81 -5.23 2.75
N ILE A 257 -8.86 -6.06 2.59
CA ILE A 257 -9.02 -7.30 3.36
C ILE A 257 -7.94 -8.32 3.01
N LYS A 258 -7.59 -8.46 1.73
CA LYS A 258 -6.51 -9.36 1.30
C LYS A 258 -5.14 -8.87 1.76
N CYS A 259 -4.90 -7.55 1.73
CA CYS A 259 -3.68 -6.96 2.28
C CYS A 259 -3.62 -7.14 3.81
N HIS A 260 -4.75 -6.96 4.47
CA HIS A 260 -4.89 -7.14 5.92
C HIS A 260 -4.58 -8.57 6.34
N GLU A 261 -5.15 -9.57 5.66
CA GLU A 261 -4.83 -10.98 5.88
C GLU A 261 -3.34 -11.25 5.73
N HIS A 262 -2.70 -10.71 4.69
CA HIS A 262 -1.26 -10.87 4.50
C HIS A 262 -0.45 -10.32 5.68
N PHE A 263 -0.70 -9.07 6.08
CA PHE A 263 0.01 -8.46 7.22
C PHE A 263 -0.26 -9.16 8.54
N MET A 264 -1.49 -9.61 8.77
CA MET A 264 -1.87 -10.42 9.92
C MET A 264 -1.08 -11.74 9.97
N ARG A 265 -0.89 -12.39 8.81
CA ARG A 265 -0.11 -13.63 8.70
C ARG A 265 1.37 -13.39 8.96
N VAL A 266 1.96 -12.36 8.35
CA VAL A 266 3.38 -12.02 8.51
C VAL A 266 3.69 -11.64 9.96
N ASN A 267 2.76 -10.98 10.65
CA ASN A 267 2.94 -10.57 12.04
C ASN A 267 2.42 -11.58 13.05
N ALA A 268 1.89 -12.74 12.65
CA ALA A 268 1.13 -13.66 13.50
C ALA A 268 1.83 -14.02 14.82
N GLU A 269 3.15 -14.17 14.83
CA GLU A 269 3.92 -14.46 16.05
C GLU A 269 3.83 -13.35 17.09
N LYS A 270 3.78 -12.08 16.66
CA LYS A 270 3.58 -10.92 17.52
C LYS A 270 2.12 -10.81 18.01
N LEU A 271 1.17 -11.37 17.27
CA LEU A 271 -0.28 -11.24 17.53
C LEU A 271 -0.84 -12.29 18.49
N LYS A 272 -0.17 -13.45 18.61
CA LYS A 272 -0.58 -14.56 19.49
C LYS A 272 -0.55 -14.23 20.99
N LEU A 273 -0.16 -13.02 21.38
CA LEU A 273 0.08 -12.60 22.77
C LEU A 273 -1.13 -11.99 23.49
N ALA A 274 -2.25 -11.72 22.79
CA ALA A 274 -3.43 -11.13 23.42
C ALA A 274 -4.22 -12.18 24.24
N LYS A 275 -4.02 -12.21 25.57
CA LYS A 275 -4.93 -12.91 26.50
C LYS A 275 -6.31 -12.25 26.43
N SER A 276 -7.25 -12.86 25.73
CA SER A 276 -8.60 -12.29 25.54
C SER A 276 -9.63 -12.93 26.48
N GLY A 277 -10.42 -12.10 27.16
CA GLY A 277 -11.61 -12.53 27.91
C GLY A 277 -12.80 -12.94 27.02
N PHE A 278 -12.56 -13.25 25.75
CA PHE A 278 -13.54 -13.61 24.72
C PHE A 278 -12.95 -14.66 23.77
N GLN A 279 -13.77 -15.23 22.89
CA GLN A 279 -13.35 -16.33 22.00
C GLN A 279 -12.57 -15.80 20.78
N VAL A 280 -11.37 -16.34 20.57
CA VAL A 280 -10.48 -15.99 19.43
C VAL A 280 -10.23 -17.22 18.56
N GLN A 281 -10.30 -17.04 17.24
CA GLN A 281 -9.95 -18.05 16.24
C GLN A 281 -8.96 -17.48 15.23
N GLY A 282 -7.72 -17.97 15.21
CA GLY A 282 -6.69 -17.48 14.28
C GLY A 282 -6.13 -16.11 14.68
N ASN A 283 -5.75 -15.29 13.69
CA ASN A 283 -5.13 -13.99 13.93
C ASN A 283 -6.18 -12.93 14.28
N VAL A 284 -6.09 -12.35 15.48
CA VAL A 284 -6.96 -11.26 15.93
C VAL A 284 -6.11 -10.20 16.60
N MET A 285 -6.38 -8.94 16.29
CA MET A 285 -5.78 -7.78 16.94
C MET A 285 -6.85 -6.89 17.51
N VAL A 286 -6.62 -6.44 18.74
CA VAL A 286 -7.55 -5.60 19.46
C VAL A 286 -6.79 -4.50 20.14
N ASP A 287 -7.19 -3.26 19.88
CA ASP A 287 -6.68 -2.11 20.60
C ASP A 287 -7.02 -2.24 22.11
N PRO A 288 -6.10 -1.91 23.03
CA PRO A 288 -6.32 -2.07 24.47
C PRO A 288 -7.54 -1.31 25.03
N THR A 289 -8.01 -0.28 24.35
CA THR A 289 -9.16 0.52 24.77
C THR A 289 -10.52 -0.07 24.34
N ALA A 290 -10.51 -1.09 23.46
CA ALA A 290 -11.73 -1.73 22.99
C ALA A 290 -12.40 -2.56 24.10
N LYS A 291 -13.74 -2.56 24.09
CA LYS A 291 -14.57 -3.31 25.04
C LYS A 291 -15.31 -4.42 24.30
N ILE A 292 -15.00 -5.66 24.64
CA ILE A 292 -15.53 -6.83 23.93
C ILE A 292 -16.23 -7.74 24.94
N ASP A 293 -17.50 -8.06 24.66
CA ASP A 293 -18.26 -9.00 25.48
C ASP A 293 -17.64 -10.41 25.47
N PRO A 294 -17.57 -11.12 26.61
CA PRO A 294 -16.97 -12.46 26.69
C PRO A 294 -17.60 -13.52 25.77
N SER A 295 -18.86 -13.34 25.40
CA SER A 295 -19.57 -14.27 24.50
C SER A 295 -19.28 -14.02 23.01
N ALA A 296 -18.57 -12.93 22.66
CA ALA A 296 -18.18 -12.64 21.29
C ALA A 296 -17.11 -13.62 20.78
N LYS A 297 -17.10 -13.84 19.45
CA LYS A 297 -16.11 -14.67 18.78
C LYS A 297 -15.52 -13.93 17.59
N LEU A 298 -14.22 -13.73 17.62
CA LEU A 298 -13.47 -12.99 16.60
C LEU A 298 -12.47 -13.90 15.89
N GLY A 299 -12.34 -13.68 14.58
CA GLY A 299 -11.32 -14.28 13.73
C GLY A 299 -11.84 -15.34 12.76
N PRO A 300 -10.99 -15.74 11.78
CA PRO A 300 -9.62 -15.28 11.56
C PRO A 300 -9.52 -13.88 10.96
N ASN A 301 -8.32 -13.29 11.00
CA ASN A 301 -7.93 -12.02 10.37
C ASN A 301 -8.84 -10.85 10.71
N VAL A 302 -8.96 -10.55 12.01
CA VAL A 302 -9.80 -9.46 12.52
C VAL A 302 -8.96 -8.41 13.23
N SER A 303 -9.12 -7.14 12.87
CA SER A 303 -8.59 -6.01 13.64
C SER A 303 -9.71 -5.15 14.21
N ILE A 304 -9.58 -4.81 15.48
CA ILE A 304 -10.50 -3.97 16.24
C ILE A 304 -9.76 -2.71 16.70
N GLY A 305 -10.21 -1.55 16.24
CA GLY A 305 -9.65 -0.24 16.55
C GLY A 305 -9.96 0.28 17.94
N ALA A 306 -9.45 1.46 18.24
CA ALA A 306 -9.56 2.10 19.54
C ALA A 306 -11.01 2.47 19.88
N GLY A 307 -11.41 2.29 21.14
CA GLY A 307 -12.73 2.66 21.65
C GLY A 307 -13.89 1.86 21.04
N VAL A 308 -13.63 0.81 20.26
CA VAL A 308 -14.68 -0.04 19.70
C VAL A 308 -15.41 -0.81 20.80
N VAL A 309 -16.73 -0.92 20.68
CA VAL A 309 -17.58 -1.69 21.60
C VAL A 309 -18.23 -2.84 20.84
N ILE A 310 -18.01 -4.07 21.30
CA ILE A 310 -18.57 -5.30 20.73
C ILE A 310 -19.53 -5.93 21.73
N GLY A 311 -20.79 -6.03 21.35
CA GLY A 311 -21.86 -6.58 22.19
C GLY A 311 -21.90 -8.11 22.26
N PRO A 312 -22.76 -8.66 23.15
CA PRO A 312 -22.94 -10.09 23.33
C PRO A 312 -23.22 -10.88 22.06
N GLY A 313 -22.59 -12.04 21.91
CA GLY A 313 -22.85 -13.00 20.84
C GLY A 313 -22.38 -12.59 19.44
N VAL A 314 -21.69 -11.46 19.29
CA VAL A 314 -21.19 -10.98 18.00
C VAL A 314 -20.16 -11.95 17.40
N ARG A 315 -20.17 -12.06 16.06
CA ARG A 315 -19.27 -12.91 15.27
C ARG A 315 -18.58 -12.09 14.19
N ILE A 316 -17.25 -12.03 14.18
CA ILE A 316 -16.47 -11.26 13.19
C ILE A 316 -15.39 -12.14 12.57
N SER A 317 -15.24 -12.11 11.25
CA SER A 317 -14.20 -12.83 10.51
C SER A 317 -13.75 -12.04 9.29
N ASN A 318 -12.45 -12.09 8.98
CA ASN A 318 -11.81 -11.46 7.81
C ASN A 318 -12.25 -10.01 7.63
N SER A 319 -12.21 -9.21 8.70
CA SER A 319 -12.84 -7.89 8.72
C SER A 319 -12.02 -6.90 9.55
N ILE A 320 -12.16 -5.62 9.20
CA ILE A 320 -11.51 -4.50 9.89
C ILE A 320 -12.61 -3.65 10.51
N VAL A 321 -12.52 -3.36 11.81
CA VAL A 321 -13.43 -2.46 12.53
C VAL A 321 -12.62 -1.27 13.02
N LEU A 322 -12.90 -0.09 12.46
CA LEU A 322 -12.19 1.14 12.78
C LEU A 322 -12.75 1.83 14.02
N ASP A 323 -11.99 2.79 14.53
CA ASP A 323 -12.15 3.36 15.86
C ASP A 323 -13.55 3.91 16.16
N ASN A 324 -13.91 3.83 17.45
CA ASN A 324 -15.13 4.38 18.03
C ASN A 324 -16.43 3.85 17.41
N SER A 325 -16.38 2.65 16.80
CA SER A 325 -17.57 1.98 16.27
C SER A 325 -18.21 1.08 17.32
N GLU A 326 -19.53 0.92 17.24
CA GLU A 326 -20.32 0.04 18.10
C GLU A 326 -20.94 -1.09 17.25
N ILE A 327 -20.74 -2.34 17.66
CA ILE A 327 -21.40 -3.51 17.07
C ILE A 327 -22.31 -4.13 18.11
N LYS A 328 -23.61 -4.02 17.91
CA LYS A 328 -24.62 -4.49 18.86
C LYS A 328 -24.82 -6.00 18.79
N GLU A 329 -25.55 -6.50 19.78
CA GLU A 329 -25.72 -7.92 20.09
C GLU A 329 -26.06 -8.81 18.87
N ARG A 330 -25.44 -9.99 18.83
CA ARG A 330 -25.74 -11.10 17.91
C ARG A 330 -25.59 -10.75 16.42
N SER A 331 -24.88 -9.68 16.11
CA SER A 331 -24.56 -9.29 14.74
C SER A 331 -23.38 -10.08 14.18
N CYS A 332 -23.34 -10.19 12.86
CA CYS A 332 -22.33 -10.99 12.15
C CYS A 332 -21.64 -10.16 11.06
N ILE A 333 -20.31 -10.10 11.09
CA ILE A 333 -19.49 -9.27 10.20
C ILE A 333 -18.45 -10.16 9.50
N LEU A 334 -18.57 -10.31 8.18
CA LEU A 334 -17.74 -11.19 7.37
C LEU A 334 -17.20 -10.41 6.16
N TYR A 335 -15.90 -10.51 5.87
CA TYR A 335 -15.28 -9.87 4.70
C TYR A 335 -15.71 -8.41 4.53
N SER A 336 -15.57 -7.63 5.61
CA SER A 336 -16.11 -6.27 5.68
C SER A 336 -15.14 -5.29 6.30
N VAL A 337 -15.26 -4.02 5.89
CA VAL A 337 -14.62 -2.89 6.55
C VAL A 337 -15.72 -2.04 7.18
N VAL A 338 -15.74 -2.00 8.51
CA VAL A 338 -16.59 -1.09 9.27
C VAL A 338 -15.80 0.19 9.52
N GLY A 339 -16.22 1.28 8.88
CA GLY A 339 -15.60 2.60 8.99
C GLY A 339 -15.59 3.16 10.41
N TRP A 340 -14.96 4.31 10.61
CA TRP A 340 -14.93 4.98 11.92
C TRP A 340 -16.35 5.34 12.39
N LYS A 341 -16.56 5.36 13.72
CA LYS A 341 -17.80 5.86 14.34
C LYS A 341 -19.09 5.24 13.80
N CYS A 342 -19.02 4.01 13.29
CA CYS A 342 -20.20 3.32 12.79
C CYS A 342 -21.01 2.70 13.93
N THR A 343 -22.31 2.57 13.74
CA THR A 343 -23.18 1.80 14.65
C THR A 343 -23.84 0.68 13.89
N ILE A 344 -23.57 -0.56 14.27
CA ILE A 344 -24.19 -1.75 13.68
C ILE A 344 -25.29 -2.24 14.63
N GLY A 345 -26.54 -2.23 14.16
CA GLY A 345 -27.73 -2.65 14.90
C GLY A 345 -27.67 -4.11 15.37
N LYS A 346 -28.60 -4.48 16.25
CA LYS A 346 -28.75 -5.85 16.78
C LYS A 346 -29.15 -6.80 15.66
N TRP A 347 -28.61 -8.02 15.65
CA TRP A 347 -28.91 -9.04 14.63
C TRP A 347 -28.63 -8.59 13.18
N ALA A 348 -27.82 -7.55 12.99
CA ALA A 348 -27.45 -7.10 11.66
C ALA A 348 -26.34 -8.00 11.09
N ARG A 349 -26.31 -8.13 9.76
CA ARG A 349 -25.33 -8.92 9.04
C ARG A 349 -24.63 -8.06 8.00
N LEU A 350 -23.32 -7.94 8.10
CA LEU A 350 -22.46 -7.38 7.05
C LEU A 350 -21.68 -8.53 6.43
N GLU A 351 -21.80 -8.72 5.13
CA GLU A 351 -21.21 -9.87 4.46
C GLU A 351 -20.61 -9.50 3.11
N GLY A 352 -19.31 -9.73 2.95
CA GLY A 352 -18.66 -9.75 1.65
C GLY A 352 -18.57 -11.18 1.08
N VAL A 353 -18.56 -11.28 -0.25
CA VAL A 353 -18.23 -12.50 -1.01
C VAL A 353 -17.07 -12.15 -1.94
N PRO A 354 -15.84 -12.06 -1.40
CA PRO A 354 -14.74 -11.51 -2.17
C PRO A 354 -14.33 -12.38 -3.35
N ASP A 355 -14.08 -11.75 -4.49
CA ASP A 355 -13.33 -12.34 -5.59
C ASP A 355 -12.00 -11.61 -5.76
N PHE A 356 -10.94 -12.20 -5.19
CA PHE A 356 -9.58 -11.66 -5.28
C PHE A 356 -8.78 -12.21 -6.46
N SER A 357 -9.39 -13.04 -7.32
CA SER A 357 -8.78 -13.55 -8.55
C SER A 357 -8.76 -12.46 -9.61
N ALA A 358 -9.80 -11.64 -9.66
CA ALA A 358 -9.84 -10.41 -10.43
C ALA A 358 -9.07 -9.29 -9.72
N GLN A 359 -7.75 -9.15 -9.98
CA GLN A 359 -7.04 -7.89 -9.69
C GLN A 359 -7.47 -6.78 -10.67
N GLY A 360 -8.78 -6.52 -10.76
CA GLY A 360 -9.41 -5.63 -11.73
C GLY A 360 -9.73 -4.25 -11.15
N ASP A 361 -10.46 -3.45 -11.93
CA ASP A 361 -10.85 -2.08 -11.56
C ASP A 361 -12.06 -1.98 -10.61
N ASP A 362 -12.60 -3.11 -10.13
CA ASP A 362 -13.71 -3.10 -9.18
C ASP A 362 -13.26 -2.46 -7.84
N LYS A 363 -14.10 -1.53 -7.38
CA LYS A 363 -13.89 -0.78 -6.14
C LYS A 363 -14.12 -1.66 -4.91
N SER A 364 -15.07 -2.60 -4.99
CA SER A 364 -15.51 -3.42 -3.86
C SER A 364 -14.83 -4.79 -3.82
N ASN A 365 -14.53 -5.40 -4.98
CA ASN A 365 -14.11 -6.80 -5.09
C ASN A 365 -15.00 -7.74 -4.26
N GLY A 366 -16.30 -7.45 -4.20
CA GLY A 366 -17.29 -8.23 -3.45
C GLY A 366 -17.28 -8.05 -1.93
N ILE A 367 -16.46 -7.16 -1.35
CA ILE A 367 -16.48 -6.89 0.10
C ILE A 367 -17.53 -5.83 0.47
N THR A 368 -17.99 -5.84 1.72
CA THR A 368 -18.84 -4.76 2.26
C THR A 368 -17.99 -3.67 2.90
N ILE A 369 -18.19 -2.41 2.52
CA ILE A 369 -17.40 -1.26 2.99
C ILE A 369 -18.36 -0.20 3.52
N LEU A 370 -18.25 0.13 4.82
CA LEU A 370 -18.95 1.26 5.41
C LEU A 370 -17.98 2.44 5.57
N GLY A 371 -18.41 3.63 5.10
CA GLY A 371 -17.74 4.89 5.39
C GLY A 371 -17.89 5.31 6.85
N ASN A 372 -17.30 6.45 7.19
CA ASN A 372 -17.36 7.01 8.54
C ASN A 372 -18.79 7.35 8.96
N GLY A 373 -19.18 7.05 10.20
CA GLY A 373 -20.44 7.47 10.78
C GLY A 373 -21.67 6.77 10.20
N VAL A 374 -21.53 5.58 9.59
CA VAL A 374 -22.68 4.84 9.06
C VAL A 374 -23.42 4.13 10.19
N THR A 375 -24.74 4.25 10.20
CA THR A 375 -25.63 3.52 11.11
C THR A 375 -26.44 2.48 10.35
N VAL A 376 -26.35 1.23 10.77
CA VAL A 376 -27.13 0.10 10.23
C VAL A 376 -28.21 -0.27 11.24
N ALA A 377 -29.47 -0.33 10.81
CA ALA A 377 -30.59 -0.69 11.66
C ALA A 377 -30.51 -2.15 12.15
N ASN A 378 -31.36 -2.49 13.11
CA ASN A 378 -31.49 -3.87 13.58
C ASN A 378 -31.97 -4.79 12.45
N GLU A 379 -31.63 -6.07 12.54
CA GLU A 379 -32.17 -7.14 11.67
C GLU A 379 -31.97 -6.86 10.16
N THR A 380 -30.90 -6.13 9.84
CA THR A 380 -30.61 -5.65 8.49
C THR A 380 -29.40 -6.39 7.91
N VAL A 381 -29.47 -6.73 6.62
CA VAL A 381 -28.38 -7.40 5.89
C VAL A 381 -27.78 -6.46 4.85
N ILE A 382 -26.48 -6.21 4.95
CA ILE A 382 -25.68 -5.44 4.00
C ILE A 382 -24.65 -6.35 3.34
N ARG A 383 -24.84 -6.65 2.05
CA ARG A 383 -23.99 -7.58 1.31
C ARG A 383 -23.26 -6.90 0.16
N ALA A 384 -21.96 -7.17 0.02
CA ALA A 384 -21.11 -6.70 -1.08
C ALA A 384 -21.39 -5.25 -1.52
N SER A 385 -21.61 -4.35 -0.54
CA SER A 385 -22.05 -2.98 -0.78
C SER A 385 -21.03 -1.97 -0.31
N ILE A 386 -20.92 -0.83 -0.99
CA ILE A 386 -20.14 0.32 -0.56
C ILE A 386 -21.10 1.40 -0.05
N VAL A 387 -20.93 1.85 1.19
CA VAL A 387 -21.80 2.84 1.82
C VAL A 387 -21.00 4.09 2.11
N LEU A 388 -21.41 5.23 1.55
CA LEU A 388 -20.76 6.52 1.82
C LEU A 388 -20.94 6.97 3.27
N PRO A 389 -20.11 7.92 3.75
CA PRO A 389 -20.17 8.39 5.13
C PRO A 389 -21.54 8.95 5.54
N HIS A 390 -21.84 8.86 6.84
CA HIS A 390 -23.00 9.46 7.51
C HIS A 390 -24.37 9.01 6.98
N LYS A 391 -24.46 7.75 6.55
CA LYS A 391 -25.72 7.15 6.09
C LYS A 391 -26.41 6.38 7.22
N GLU A 392 -27.73 6.43 7.20
CA GLU A 392 -28.58 5.57 8.02
C GLU A 392 -29.27 4.55 7.12
N LEU A 393 -29.03 3.27 7.37
CA LEU A 393 -29.57 2.16 6.60
C LEU A 393 -30.70 1.52 7.39
N SER A 394 -31.94 1.78 6.96
CA SER A 394 -33.16 1.22 7.56
C SER A 394 -33.63 -0.09 6.92
N GLY A 395 -33.00 -0.50 5.83
CA GLY A 395 -33.33 -1.71 5.07
C GLY A 395 -32.09 -2.48 4.63
N SER A 396 -32.32 -3.67 4.06
CA SER A 396 -31.24 -4.54 3.58
C SER A 396 -30.82 -4.16 2.16
N TYR A 397 -29.51 -4.19 1.89
CA TYR A 397 -28.92 -3.81 0.61
C TYR A 397 -27.91 -4.85 0.16
N ALA A 398 -27.88 -5.13 -1.14
CA ALA A 398 -26.93 -6.04 -1.73
C ALA A 398 -26.39 -5.47 -3.04
N ASP A 399 -25.07 -5.61 -3.26
CA ASP A 399 -24.41 -5.34 -4.53
C ASP A 399 -24.59 -3.88 -5.02
N GLN A 400 -24.60 -2.93 -4.08
CA GLN A 400 -24.92 -1.51 -4.33
C GLN A 400 -23.85 -0.55 -3.81
N ILE A 401 -23.75 0.61 -4.48
CA ILE A 401 -23.07 1.78 -3.94
C ILE A 401 -24.14 2.73 -3.40
N LEU A 402 -24.21 2.85 -2.08
CA LEU A 402 -25.15 3.72 -1.37
C LEU A 402 -24.51 5.09 -1.20
N LEU A 403 -24.96 6.04 -2.01
CA LEU A 403 -24.48 7.42 -2.06
C LEU A 403 -25.04 8.28 -0.96
#